data_AF-A0A413QUA4-F1
#
_entry.id   AF-A0A413QUA4-F1
#
_cell.length_a   1.000
_cell.length_b   1.000
_cell.length_c   1.000
_cell.angle_alpha   90.00
_cell.angle_beta   90.00
_cell.angle_gamma   90.00
#
_symmetry.space_group_name_H-M   'P 1'
#
loop_
_entity.id
_entity.type
_entity.pdbx_description
1 polymer ?
#
loop_
_entity_poly.entity_id
_entity_poly.type
_entity_poly.pdbx_seq_one_letter_code
_entity_poly.pdbx_strand_id
1 'polypeptide(L)' 'MSQKVINLYRWEVVTFPWGTAVKEQRTGKWIALFLSPTGQMVNVEKISVKLHENGIEFL' A
#
# COMPACT_ATOMS: atom_id res chain seq x y z
N MET A 1 -8.78 21.56 -26.80
CA MET A 1 -8.61 20.33 -25.99
C MET A 1 -8.28 20.76 -24.57
N SER A 2 -9.10 20.41 -23.58
CA SER A 2 -8.77 20.75 -22.17
C SER A 2 -7.71 19.79 -21.65
N GLN A 3 -6.59 20.30 -21.13
CA GLN A 3 -5.62 19.45 -20.46
C GLN A 3 -6.21 18.97 -19.14
N LYS A 4 -6.35 17.65 -18.97
CA LYS A 4 -6.76 17.04 -17.70
C LYS A 4 -5.59 17.12 -16.74
N VAL A 5 -5.69 17.99 -15.73
CA VAL A 5 -4.72 18.04 -14.63
C VAL A 5 -4.92 16.81 -13.75
N ILE A 6 -3.87 16.02 -13.54
CA ILE A 6 -3.86 14.86 -12.65
C ILE A 6 -2.97 15.21 -11.46
N ASN A 7 -3.54 15.16 -10.26
CA ASN A 7 -2.77 15.39 -9.04
C ASN A 7 -1.90 14.18 -8.73
N LEU A 8 -0.60 14.41 -8.52
CA LEU A 8 0.34 13.40 -8.03
C LEU A 8 0.38 13.47 -6.51
N TYR A 9 0.11 12.35 -5.85
CA TYR A 9 0.15 12.24 -4.39
C TYR A 9 1.42 11.56 -3.91
N ARG A 10 1.84 11.90 -2.69
CA ARG A 10 2.99 11.27 -2.04
C ARG A 10 2.60 9.88 -1.54
N TRP A 11 3.54 8.96 -1.72
CA TRP A 11 3.46 7.59 -1.24
C TRP A 11 4.49 7.39 -0.13
N GLU A 12 4.10 6.64 0.89
CA GLU A 12 5.00 6.16 1.94
C GLU A 12 5.21 4.66 1.74
N VAL A 13 6.47 4.23 1.91
CA VAL A 13 6.85 2.82 1.83
C VAL A 13 7.35 2.41 3.21
N VAL A 14 6.72 1.37 3.78
CA VAL A 14 7.05 0.85 5.11
C VAL A 14 7.46 -0.61 4.98
N THR A 15 8.63 -0.95 5.51
CA THR A 15 9.16 -2.31 5.50
C THR A 15 8.80 -3.04 6.79
N PHE A 16 8.41 -4.30 6.65
CA PHE A 16 8.03 -5.24 7.70
C PHE A 16 8.86 -6.53 7.54
N PRO A 17 8.95 -7.37 8.59
CA PRO A 17 9.60 -8.68 8.48
C PRO A 17 9.03 -9.59 7.36
N TRP A 18 7.73 -9.48 7.09
CA TRP A 18 7.04 -10.27 6.06
C TRP A 18 7.09 -9.64 4.65
N GLY A 19 7.53 -8.38 4.52
CA GLY A 19 7.49 -7.69 3.22
C GLY A 19 7.49 -6.18 3.31
N THR A 20 6.87 -5.52 2.34
CA THR A 20 6.80 -4.06 2.25
C THR A 20 5.37 -3.62 1.95
N ALA A 21 4.93 -2.52 2.54
CA ALA A 21 3.61 -1.94 2.32
C ALA A 21 3.72 -0.51 1.78
N VAL A 22 2.80 -0.16 0.89
CA VAL A 22 2.70 1.17 0.30
C VAL A 22 1.41 1.83 0.76
N LYS A 23 1.54 3.08 1.23
CA LYS A 23 0.47 3.89 1.80
C LYS A 23 0.31 5.18 1.03
N GLU A 24 -0.93 5.56 0.70
CA GLU A 24 -1.22 6.91 0.20
C GLU A 24 -1.13 7.88 1.40
N GLN A 25 -0.18 8.81 1.41
CA GLN A 25 0.03 9.67 2.59
C GLN A 25 -1.16 10.57 2.91
N ARG A 26 -1.94 10.98 1.90
CA ARG A 26 -3.08 11.90 2.07
C ARG A 26 -4.23 11.28 2.85
N THR A 27 -4.55 10.01 2.58
CA THR A 27 -5.67 9.32 3.23
C THR A 27 -5.21 8.38 4.33
N GLY A 28 -3.93 8.06 4.35
CA GLY A 28 -3.35 7.05 5.20
C GLY A 28 -3.79 5.62 4.83
N LYS A 29 -4.41 5.41 3.67
CA LYS A 29 -4.84 4.09 3.22
C LYS A 29 -3.69 3.28 2.64
N TRP A 30 -3.66 2.00 2.99
CA TRP A 30 -2.80 1.02 2.33
C TRP A 30 -3.32 0.74 0.93
N ILE A 31 -2.41 0.64 -0.04
CA ILE A 31 -2.77 0.42 -1.46
C ILE A 31 -2.17 -0.86 -2.04
N ALA A 32 -0.98 -1.23 -1.60
CA ALA A 32 -0.24 -2.35 -2.14
C ALA A 32 0.66 -2.95 -1.06
N LEU A 33 0.75 -4.28 -1.06
CA LEU A 33 1.68 -5.05 -0.25
C LEU A 33 2.58 -5.84 -1.19
N PHE A 34 3.86 -5.97 -0.85
CA PHE A 34 4.86 -6.75 -1.58
C PHE A 34 5.44 -7.78 -0.62
N LEU A 35 5.11 -9.05 -0.82
CA LEU A 35 5.47 -10.13 0.10
C LEU A 35 6.89 -10.62 -0.18
N SER A 36 7.71 -10.68 0.87
CA SER A 36 9.02 -11.32 0.79
C SER A 36 8.88 -12.84 0.91
N PRO A 37 9.80 -13.63 0.31
CA PRO A 37 10.90 -13.20 -0.56
C PRO A 37 10.49 -13.07 -2.03
N THR A 38 9.28 -13.48 -2.40
CA THR A 38 8.87 -13.64 -3.81
C THR A 38 8.65 -12.31 -4.53
N GLY A 39 8.46 -11.22 -3.78
CA GLY A 39 8.05 -9.92 -4.31
C GLY A 39 6.60 -9.92 -4.79
N GLN A 40 5.79 -10.92 -4.42
CA GLN A 40 4.40 -11.02 -4.85
C GLN A 40 3.63 -9.77 -4.40
N MET A 41 3.03 -9.08 -5.37
CA MET A 41 2.23 -7.89 -5.13
C MET A 41 0.78 -8.27 -4.83
N VAL A 42 0.23 -7.69 -3.77
CA VAL A 42 -1.18 -7.79 -3.39
C VAL A 42 -1.77 -6.38 -3.43
N ASN A 43 -2.78 -6.17 -4.27
CA ASN A 43 -3.54 -4.91 -4.29
C ASN A 43 -4.54 -4.92 -3.12
N VAL A 44 -4.46 -3.90 -2.26
CA VAL A 44 -5.33 -3.73 -1.09
C VAL A 44 -6.09 -2.40 -1.07
N GLU A 45 -6.10 -1.65 -2.18
CA GLU A 45 -6.74 -0.32 -2.25
C GLU A 45 -8.22 -0.31 -1.85
N LYS A 46 -8.92 -1.43 -2.10
CA LYS A 46 -10.34 -1.61 -1.79
C LYS A 46 -10.60 -2.62 -0.65
N ILE A 47 -9.55 -3.01 0.06
CA ILE A 47 -9.62 -4.00 1.12
C ILE A 47 -9.25 -3.32 2.43
N SER A 48 -10.04 -3.55 3.46
CA SER A 48 -9.69 -3.06 4.79
C SER A 48 -8.60 -3.97 5.36
N VAL A 49 -7.41 -3.43 5.58
CA VAL A 49 -6.29 -4.18 6.13
C VAL A 49 -5.68 -3.46 7.32
N LYS A 50 -5.24 -4.26 8.29
CA LYS A 50 -4.41 -3.80 9.40
C LYS A 50 -3.06 -4.51 9.34
N LEU A 51 -1.99 -3.73 9.32
CA LEU A 51 -0.64 -4.26 9.21
C LEU A 51 0.00 -4.30 10.59
N HIS A 52 0.56 -5.47 10.92
CA HIS A 52 1.28 -5.75 12.16
C HIS A 52 2.70 -6.19 11.82
N GLU A 53 3.60 -6.15 12.79
CA GLU A 53 4.97 -6.61 12.61
C GLU A 53 5.04 -8.10 12.24
N ASN A 54 4.17 -8.91 12.85
CA ASN A 54 4.13 -10.35 12.65
C ASN A 54 3.19 -10.81 11.51
N GLY A 55 2.48 -9.90 10.84
CA GLY A 55 1.59 -10.29 9.75
C GLY A 55 0.59 -9.24 9.28
N ILE A 56 -0.37 -9.70 8.48
CA ILE A 56 -1.39 -8.89 7.82
C ILE A 56 -2.76 -9.42 8.26
N GLU A 57 -3.62 -8.52 8.71
CA GLU A 57 -5.01 -8.82 9.09
C GLU A 57 -5.95 -8.22 8.04
N PHE A 58 -6.83 -9.06 7.47
CA PHE A 58 -7.85 -8.67 6.51
C PHE A 58 -9.20 -8.58 7.22
N LEU A 59 -9.89 -7.45 7.08
CA LEU A 59 -11.14 -7.12 7.76
C LEU A 59 -12.34 -7.13 6.80
#